data_AF-A0A660R0M5-F1
#
_entry.id   AF-A0A660R0M5-F1
#
_cell.length_a   1.000
_cell.length_b   1.000
_cell.length_c   1.000
_cell.angle_alpha   90.00
_cell.angle_beta   90.00
_cell.angle_gamma   90.00
#
_symmetry.space_group_name_H-M   'P 1'
#
loop_
_entity.id
_entity.type
_entity.pdbx_description
1 polymer ?
#
loop_
_entity_poly.entity_id
_entity_poly.type
_entity_poly.pdbx_seq_one_letter_code
_entity_poly.pdbx_strand_id
1 'polypeptide(L)'
;MQSISRKEVADIVGLEVLAELHQIREKTASFERKYGASYEQIESSRLEQDENFEVDDDLMEWKAYLRLKEDRQKRLEDFQHERFRVA
;
A
#
# COMPACT_ATOMS: atom_id res chain seq x y z
N MET A 1 35.51 13.35 -2.51
CA MET A 1 34.60 12.67 -1.57
C MET A 1 33.27 13.40 -1.66
N GLN A 2 32.24 12.81 -2.27
CA GLN A 2 30.91 13.43 -2.30
C GLN A 2 30.27 13.23 -0.92
N SER A 3 29.88 14.31 -0.25
CA SER A 3 29.12 14.27 0.99
C SER A 3 27.64 14.39 0.64
N ILE A 4 26.87 13.33 0.85
CA ILE A 4 25.41 13.38 0.75
C ILE A 4 24.88 14.01 2.04
N SER A 5 24.02 15.01 1.92
CA SER A 5 23.37 15.63 3.07
C SER A 5 22.25 14.74 3.60
N ARG A 6 21.99 14.83 4.92
CA ARG A 6 20.89 14.10 5.56
C ARG A 6 19.52 14.40 4.92
N LYS A 7 19.35 15.62 4.39
CA LYS A 7 18.14 16.04 3.68
C LYS A 7 17.98 15.28 2.36
N GLU A 8 19.04 15.16 1.57
CA GLU A 8 18.99 14.42 0.30
C GLU A 8 18.66 12.94 0.52
N VAL A 9 19.24 12.30 1.55
CA VAL A 9 18.87 10.92 1.93
C VAL A 9 17.39 10.85 2.30
N ALA A 10 16.90 11.81 3.08
CA ALA A 10 15.50 11.82 3.51
C ALA A 10 14.52 12.02 2.35
N ASP A 11 14.85 12.88 1.39
CA ASP A 11 14.03 13.13 0.21
C ASP A 11 13.98 11.89 -0.71
N ILE A 12 15.12 11.19 -0.88
CA ILE A 12 15.17 9.92 -1.64
C ILE A 12 14.29 8.86 -0.99
N VAL A 13 14.45 8.61 0.31
CA VAL A 13 13.65 7.62 1.03
C VAL A 13 12.15 7.97 1.00
N GLY A 14 11.82 9.27 1.10
CA GLY A 14 10.44 9.74 0.95
C GLY A 14 9.86 9.45 -0.44
N LEU A 15 10.64 9.70 -1.50
CA LEU A 15 10.23 9.40 -2.87
C LEU A 15 10.04 7.90 -3.10
N GLU A 16 10.90 7.04 -2.55
CA GLU A 16 10.76 5.58 -2.63
C GLU A 16 9.43 5.12 -2.00
N VAL A 17 9.12 5.60 -0.79
CA VAL A 17 7.86 5.25 -0.10
C VAL A 17 6.64 5.74 -0.89
N LEU A 18 6.71 6.95 -1.47
CA LEU A 18 5.63 7.47 -2.30
C LEU A 18 5.44 6.67 -3.59
N ALA A 19 6.53 6.23 -4.22
CA ALA A 19 6.48 5.39 -5.41
C ALA A 19 5.86 4.01 -5.10
N GLU A 20 6.24 3.40 -3.98
CA GLU A 20 5.61 2.15 -3.50
C GLU A 20 4.12 2.33 -3.23
N LEU A 21 3.73 3.39 -2.51
CA LEU A 21 2.31 3.69 -2.26
C LEU A 21 1.52 3.92 -3.54
N HIS A 22 2.12 4.56 -4.55
CA HIS A 22 1.49 4.71 -5.86
C HIS A 22 1.26 3.35 -6.53
N GLN A 23 2.27 2.48 -6.56
CA GLN A 23 2.13 1.14 -7.14
C GLN A 23 1.04 0.31 -6.44
N ILE A 24 1.02 0.35 -5.10
CA ILE A 24 0.01 -0.33 -4.29
C ILE A 24 -1.39 0.17 -4.66
N ARG A 25 -1.56 1.50 -4.78
CA ARG A 25 -2.84 2.11 -5.16
C ARG A 25 -3.30 1.65 -6.54
N GLU A 26 -2.41 1.61 -7.54
CA GLU A 26 -2.77 1.15 -8.88
C GLU A 26 -3.16 -0.34 -8.88
N LYS A 27 -2.48 -1.16 -8.07
CA LYS A 27 -2.83 -2.58 -7.88
C LYS A 27 -4.20 -2.75 -7.23
N THR A 28 -4.49 -2.08 -6.11
CA THR A 28 -5.81 -2.15 -5.48
C THR A 28 -6.92 -1.63 -6.41
N ALA A 29 -6.67 -0.54 -7.13
CA ALA A 29 -7.63 0.00 -8.10
C ALA A 29 -7.86 -0.93 -9.30
N SER A 30 -6.91 -1.82 -9.62
CA SER A 30 -7.12 -2.83 -10.67
C SER A 30 -8.10 -3.92 -10.22
N PHE A 31 -8.05 -4.34 -8.96
CA PHE A 31 -9.03 -5.26 -8.39
C PHE A 31 -10.41 -4.62 -8.29
N GLU A 32 -10.52 -3.37 -7.82
CA GLU A 32 -11.79 -2.63 -7.79
C GLU A 32 -12.44 -2.55 -9.18
N ARG A 33 -11.63 -2.33 -10.22
CA ARG A 33 -12.12 -2.33 -11.61
C ARG A 33 -12.50 -3.73 -12.11
N LYS A 34 -11.76 -4.78 -11.72
CA LYS A 34 -12.07 -6.17 -12.09
C LYS A 34 -13.41 -6.61 -11.50
N TYR A 35 -13.67 -6.27 -10.25
CA TYR A 35 -14.86 -6.71 -9.51
C TYR A 35 -16.01 -5.70 -9.51
N GLY A 36 -15.76 -4.44 -9.85
CA GLY A 36 -16.76 -3.37 -9.81
C GLY A 36 -17.23 -3.01 -8.40
N ALA A 37 -16.47 -3.38 -7.37
CA ALA A 37 -16.83 -3.25 -5.96
C ALA A 37 -15.55 -3.08 -5.11
N SER A 38 -15.70 -2.64 -3.85
CA SER A 38 -14.60 -2.59 -2.89
C SER A 38 -14.22 -3.98 -2.37
N TYR A 39 -13.04 -4.08 -1.74
CA TYR A 39 -12.56 -5.31 -1.13
C TYR A 39 -13.58 -5.87 -0.13
N GLU A 40 -14.12 -5.01 0.74
CA GLU A 40 -15.04 -5.38 1.81
C GLU A 40 -16.37 -5.90 1.25
N GLN A 41 -16.84 -5.34 0.14
CA GLN A 41 -18.06 -5.78 -0.53
C GLN A 41 -17.88 -7.20 -1.09
N ILE A 42 -16.75 -7.46 -1.75
CA ILE A 42 -16.47 -8.79 -2.30
C ILE A 42 -16.20 -9.80 -1.19
N GLU A 43 -15.36 -9.46 -0.20
CA GLU A 43 -15.06 -10.33 0.96
C GLU A 43 -16.33 -10.73 1.71
N SER A 44 -17.28 -9.79 1.90
CA SER A 44 -18.56 -10.08 2.55
C SER A 44 -19.46 -10.98 1.70
N SER A 45 -19.53 -10.74 0.38
CA SER A 45 -20.34 -11.57 -0.53
C SER A 45 -19.76 -12.97 -0.75
N ARG A 46 -18.45 -13.14 -0.51
CA ARG A 46 -17.74 -14.40 -0.73
C ARG A 46 -18.18 -15.52 0.21
N LEU A 47 -18.63 -15.16 1.41
CA LEU A 47 -19.13 -16.11 2.41
C LEU A 47 -20.40 -16.87 1.96
N GLU A 48 -21.11 -16.36 0.94
CA GLU A 48 -22.38 -16.90 0.46
C GLU A 48 -22.25 -17.59 -0.92
N GLN A 49 -21.03 -17.66 -1.50
CA GLN A 49 -20.80 -18.15 -2.86
C GLN A 49 -19.98 -19.45 -2.91
N ASP A 50 -20.14 -20.18 -4.02
CA ASP A 50 -19.34 -21.38 -4.31
C ASP A 50 -17.85 -21.04 -4.51
N GLU A 51 -17.01 -22.04 -4.23
CA GLU A 51 -15.55 -21.95 -4.36
C GLU A 51 -15.15 -21.57 -5.80
N ASN A 52 -14.32 -20.54 -5.90
CA ASN A 52 -13.76 -19.98 -7.11
C ASN A 52 -12.34 -19.50 -6.78
N PHE A 53 -11.37 -20.34 -7.13
CA PHE A 53 -9.96 -20.12 -6.80
C PHE A 53 -9.40 -18.80 -7.34
N GLU A 54 -9.88 -18.31 -8.50
CA GLU A 54 -9.41 -17.03 -9.04
C GLU A 54 -9.85 -15.86 -8.15
N VAL A 55 -11.08 -15.90 -7.63
CA VAL A 55 -11.58 -14.88 -6.71
C VAL A 55 -10.84 -14.94 -5.38
N ASP A 56 -10.56 -16.15 -4.89
CA ASP A 56 -9.84 -16.31 -3.62
C ASP A 56 -8.39 -15.84 -3.71
N ASP A 57 -7.68 -16.17 -4.79
CA ASP A 57 -6.32 -15.72 -5.04
C ASP A 57 -6.26 -14.19 -5.16
N ASP A 58 -7.18 -13.59 -5.91
CA ASP A 58 -7.27 -12.14 -6.03
C ASP A 58 -7.57 -11.45 -4.70
N LEU A 59 -8.50 -11.98 -3.90
CA LEU A 59 -8.80 -11.43 -2.58
C LEU A 59 -7.60 -11.54 -1.64
N MET A 60 -6.86 -12.66 -1.70
CA MET A 60 -5.64 -12.86 -0.93
C MET A 60 -4.58 -11.82 -1.30
N GLU A 61 -4.32 -11.62 -2.60
CA GLU A 61 -3.37 -10.62 -3.09
C GLU A 61 -3.83 -9.19 -2.74
N TRP A 62 -5.11 -8.88 -2.92
CA TRP A 62 -5.66 -7.57 -2.59
C TRP A 62 -5.50 -7.26 -1.09
N LYS A 63 -5.85 -8.21 -0.21
CA LYS A 63 -5.66 -8.07 1.24
C LYS A 63 -4.20 -7.82 1.61
N ALA A 64 -3.26 -8.49 0.93
CA ALA A 64 -1.84 -8.28 1.15
C ALA A 64 -1.41 -6.84 0.78
N TYR A 65 -1.89 -6.30 -0.35
CA TYR A 65 -1.63 -4.92 -0.73
C TYR A 65 -2.24 -3.89 0.23
N LEU A 66 -3.45 -4.14 0.73
CA LEU A 66 -4.09 -3.26 1.72
C LEU A 66 -3.26 -3.18 3.01
N ARG A 67 -2.78 -4.32 3.51
CA ARG A 67 -1.86 -4.35 4.68
C ARG A 67 -0.55 -3.65 4.38
N LEU A 68 0.03 -3.90 3.20
CA LEU A 68 1.28 -3.24 2.81
C LEU A 68 1.10 -1.72 2.73
N LYS A 69 -0.05 -1.24 2.26
CA LYS A 69 -0.39 0.19 2.25
C LYS A 69 -0.37 0.77 3.65
N GLU A 70 -1.03 0.13 4.61
CA GLU A 70 -1.08 0.57 6.01
C GLU A 70 0.33 0.65 6.62
N ASP A 71 1.14 -0.39 6.43
CA ASP A 71 2.53 -0.42 6.91
C ASP A 71 3.38 0.71 6.32
N ARG A 72 3.23 0.98 5.02
CA ARG A 72 3.97 2.04 4.33
C ARG A 72 3.50 3.43 4.73
N GLN A 73 2.21 3.63 4.94
CA GLN A 73 1.66 4.89 5.46
C GLN A 73 2.19 5.16 6.87
N LYS A 74 2.16 4.16 7.76
CA LYS A 74 2.71 4.29 9.11
C LYS A 74 4.21 4.61 9.10
N ARG A 75 4.99 3.94 8.26
CA ARG A 75 6.43 4.24 8.11
C ARG A 75 6.68 5.67 7.62
N LEU A 76 5.83 6.18 6.72
CA LEU A 76 5.92 7.56 6.24
C LEU A 76 5.61 8.55 7.37
N GLU A 77 4.57 8.29 8.16
CA GLU A 77 4.19 9.11 9.32
C GLU A 77 5.29 9.13 10.38
N ASP A 78 5.83 7.96 10.75
CA ASP A 78 6.94 7.83 11.70
C ASP A 78 8.17 8.62 11.22
N PHE A 79 8.52 8.50 9.94
CA PHE A 79 9.63 9.22 9.34
C PHE A 79 9.43 10.74 9.36
N GLN A 80 8.21 11.20 9.09
CA GLN A 80 7.86 12.62 9.18
C GLN A 80 7.96 13.11 10.63
N HIS A 81 7.42 12.37 11.60
CA HIS A 81 7.46 12.71 13.02
C HIS A 81 8.89 12.78 13.58
N GLU A 82 9.75 11.84 13.22
CA GLU A 82 11.18 11.89 13.58
C GLU A 82 11.87 13.13 13.00
N ARG A 83 11.49 13.54 11.78
CA ARG A 83 12.03 14.76 11.15
C ARG A 83 11.62 16.03 11.89
N PHE A 84 10.42 16.07 12.47
CA PHE A 84 9.92 17.23 13.22
C PHE A 84 10.38 17.30 14.68
N ARG A 85 10.85 16.19 15.26
CA ARG A 85 11.41 16.16 16.64
C ARG A 85 12.88 16.57 16.74
N VAL A 86 13.62 16.50 15.64
CA VAL A 86 15.07 16.76 15.59
C VAL A 86 15.38 18.14 14.95
N ALA A 87 14.35 18.96 14.70
CA ALA A 87 14.45 20.32 14.20
C ALA A 87 14.37 21.35 15.34
#